data_AF-A0A7J8X229-F1
#
_entry.id   AF-A0A7J8X229-F1
#
_cell.length_a   1.000
_cell.length_b   1.000
_cell.length_c   1.000
_cell.angle_alpha   90.00
_cell.angle_beta   90.00
_cell.angle_gamma   90.00
#
_symmetry.space_group_name_H-M   'P 1'
#
loop_
_entity.id
_entity.type
_entity.pdbx_description
1 polymer ?
#
loop_
_entity_poly.entity_id
_entity_poly.type
_entity_poly.pdbx_seq_one_letter_code
_entity_poly.pdbx_strand_id
1 'polypeptide(L)'
;ENEDEESADVSAITKVLEWNDAGEATVIEHITHIHHLTLSDRVGEYDNKCCDGCLLPISDSFYYCTQCDFFLHKVCVELPKVKQVWHHRCQSSLVLTSNELFRCVACGYWSKAFAYKCEECKKRTCLRCIIARTPGAHTCVGHKHPVFLYNEYRGGCVACGKNNIKGLLRCKDCDFSLDYKCFSLPITSQHKSDEHLLSLTYHDDNSYSESYFCDICEERRDPNLWFYHCATCDTSAHVKCVIGRHSFFKPGNIIEVRKDIHEHPLIVVKKIYYYPNCGKCGEPCFDLALECTGCNFIIHLACPR
;
A
#
# COMPACT_ATOMS: atom_id res chain seq x y z
N GLU A 1 -43.96 -6.47 10.94
CA GLU A 1 -42.79 -6.68 11.81
C GLU A 1 -41.79 -7.49 11.02
N ASN A 2 -40.88 -6.80 10.33
CA ASN A 2 -39.64 -7.38 9.84
C ASN A 2 -38.60 -6.36 10.28
N GLU A 3 -37.97 -6.67 11.41
CA GLU A 3 -36.93 -5.85 12.00
C GLU A 3 -35.73 -5.89 11.06
N ASP A 4 -35.31 -4.69 10.64
CA ASP A 4 -34.03 -4.45 10.01
C ASP A 4 -32.93 -4.89 10.99
N GLU A 5 -32.27 -6.01 10.71
CA GLU A 5 -30.96 -6.29 11.30
C GLU A 5 -29.95 -5.31 10.70
N GLU A 6 -29.93 -4.08 11.23
CA GLU A 6 -28.78 -3.18 11.12
C GLU A 6 -27.58 -3.89 11.74
N SER A 7 -26.77 -4.56 10.92
CA SER A 7 -25.44 -5.01 11.35
C SER A 7 -24.61 -3.75 11.61
N ALA A 8 -24.56 -3.31 12.87
CA ALA A 8 -23.86 -2.10 13.29
C ALA A 8 -22.40 -2.14 12.81
N ASP A 9 -22.08 -1.29 11.82
CA ASP A 9 -20.74 -1.16 11.26
C ASP A 9 -19.88 -0.37 12.25
N VAL A 10 -19.34 -1.06 13.27
CA VAL A 10 -18.59 -0.41 14.34
C VAL A 10 -17.28 0.16 13.77
N SER A 11 -17.20 1.49 13.71
CA SER A 11 -16.01 2.26 13.28
C SER A 11 -14.75 1.86 14.07
N ALA A 12 -13.57 1.97 13.45
CA ALA A 12 -12.27 1.71 14.07
C ALA A 12 -11.88 2.71 15.18
N ILE A 13 -12.60 3.82 15.33
CA ILE A 13 -12.47 4.74 16.47
C ILE A 13 -12.94 4.02 17.75
N THR A 14 -12.09 3.95 18.78
CA THR A 14 -12.47 3.36 20.08
C THR A 14 -13.10 4.37 21.01
N LYS A 15 -12.66 5.62 20.94
CA LYS A 15 -13.11 6.70 21.82
C LYS A 15 -12.83 8.06 21.18
N VAL A 16 -13.74 9.00 21.37
CA VAL A 16 -13.52 10.42 21.06
C VAL A 16 -13.22 11.16 22.36
N LEU A 17 -12.14 11.93 22.36
CA LEU A 17 -11.66 12.68 23.53
C LEU A 17 -12.03 14.15 23.46
N GLU A 18 -12.02 14.74 22.26
CA GLU A 18 -12.32 16.16 22.04
C GLU A 18 -13.15 16.35 20.77
N TRP A 19 -13.94 17.43 20.76
CA TRP A 19 -14.78 17.85 19.65
C TRP A 19 -14.55 19.35 19.38
N ASN A 20 -14.63 19.77 18.12
CA ASN A 20 -14.67 21.19 17.76
C ASN A 20 -16.10 21.75 17.79
N ASP A 21 -16.23 23.07 17.63
CA ASP A 21 -17.52 23.78 17.58
C ASP A 21 -18.42 23.35 16.40
N ALA A 22 -17.83 22.76 15.35
CA ALA A 22 -18.55 22.20 14.22
C ALA A 22 -19.09 20.78 14.49
N GLY A 23 -18.83 20.21 15.68
CA GLY A 23 -19.26 18.86 16.04
C GLY A 23 -18.43 17.77 15.38
N GLU A 24 -17.17 18.04 15.03
CA GLU A 24 -16.23 17.04 14.54
C GLU A 24 -15.27 16.61 15.65
N ALA A 25 -14.98 15.31 15.71
CA ALA A 25 -13.98 14.77 16.62
C ALA A 25 -12.59 15.36 16.27
N THR A 26 -11.93 16.00 17.21
CA THR A 26 -10.59 16.59 17.01
C THR A 26 -9.49 15.74 17.60
N VAL A 27 -9.78 14.97 18.65
CA VAL A 27 -8.82 14.06 19.27
C VAL A 27 -9.49 12.72 19.55
N ILE A 28 -8.86 11.63 19.12
CA ILE A 28 -9.44 10.27 19.19
C ILE A 28 -8.43 9.22 19.64
N GLU A 29 -8.95 8.12 20.17
CA GLU A 29 -8.27 6.84 20.30
C GLU A 29 -8.70 5.92 19.14
N HIS A 30 -7.75 5.17 18.57
CA HIS A 30 -7.98 4.36 17.37
C HIS A 30 -7.41 2.93 17.54
N ILE A 31 -8.13 1.89 17.11
CA ILE A 31 -7.70 0.49 17.38
C ILE A 31 -6.34 0.10 16.79
N THR A 32 -5.87 0.81 15.75
CA THR A 32 -4.62 0.46 15.05
C THR A 32 -3.40 1.24 15.54
N HIS A 33 -3.58 2.18 16.48
CA HIS A 33 -2.50 3.04 16.95
C HIS A 33 -2.64 3.34 18.44
N ILE A 34 -1.53 3.29 19.18
CA ILE A 34 -1.55 3.36 20.65
C ILE A 34 -1.67 4.79 21.19
N HIS A 35 -1.21 5.79 20.44
CA HIS A 35 -1.31 7.20 20.85
C HIS A 35 -2.60 7.81 20.35
N HIS A 36 -2.96 8.96 20.92
CA HIS A 36 -4.08 9.75 20.44
C HIS A 36 -3.76 10.33 19.05
N LEU A 37 -4.78 10.41 18.21
CA LEU A 37 -4.70 11.05 16.92
C LEU A 37 -5.45 12.37 16.95
N THR A 38 -4.85 13.40 16.36
CA THR A 38 -5.40 14.76 16.30
C THR A 38 -5.77 15.10 14.87
N LEU A 39 -6.94 15.72 14.67
CA LEU A 39 -7.40 16.22 13.37
C LEU A 39 -6.58 17.44 12.94
N SER A 40 -6.24 17.51 11.67
CA SER A 40 -5.58 18.64 11.02
C SER A 40 -6.17 18.87 9.64
N ASP A 41 -6.39 20.15 9.32
CA ASP A 41 -6.81 20.61 7.99
C ASP A 41 -5.64 21.24 7.21
N ARG A 42 -4.43 21.26 7.80
CA ARG A 42 -3.26 21.93 7.23
C ARG A 42 -2.51 21.01 6.26
N VAL A 43 -3.10 20.74 5.10
CA VAL A 43 -2.53 19.83 4.09
C VAL A 43 -1.14 20.27 3.62
N GLY A 44 -0.95 21.58 3.36
CA GLY A 44 0.27 22.13 2.75
C GLY A 44 1.55 22.08 3.61
N GLU A 45 1.45 21.77 4.90
CA GLU A 45 2.64 21.55 5.75
C GLU A 45 3.19 20.12 5.63
N TYR A 46 2.47 19.21 4.93
CA TYR A 46 2.73 17.78 4.91
C TYR A 46 2.72 17.18 3.48
N ASP A 47 3.09 17.95 2.46
CA ASP A 47 2.99 17.61 1.02
C ASP A 47 3.69 16.29 0.59
N ASN A 48 4.50 15.68 1.45
CA ASN A 48 5.18 14.40 1.21
C ASN A 48 4.72 13.27 2.13
N LYS A 49 3.71 13.49 2.97
CA LYS A 49 3.19 12.48 3.89
C LYS A 49 2.12 11.64 3.22
N CYS A 50 2.11 10.36 3.57
CA CYS A 50 1.12 9.39 3.10
C CYS A 50 0.37 8.83 4.30
N CYS A 51 -0.88 8.49 4.09
CA CYS A 51 -1.69 7.75 5.06
C CYS A 51 -1.09 6.37 5.31
N ASP A 52 -0.79 6.03 6.56
CA ASP A 52 -0.25 4.72 6.98
C ASP A 52 -1.27 3.57 6.80
N GLY A 53 -2.56 3.91 6.64
CA GLY A 53 -3.62 2.96 6.35
C GLY A 53 -3.67 2.52 4.88
N CYS A 54 -3.80 3.48 3.96
CA CYS A 54 -3.99 3.20 2.52
C CYS A 54 -2.74 3.40 1.66
N LEU A 55 -1.69 4.02 2.20
CA LEU A 55 -0.45 4.41 1.52
C LEU A 55 -0.66 5.37 0.34
N LEU A 56 -1.72 6.17 0.39
CA LEU A 56 -1.95 7.28 -0.53
C LEU A 56 -1.52 8.60 0.13
N PRO A 57 -1.04 9.60 -0.64
CA PRO A 57 -0.71 10.92 -0.14
C PRO A 57 -1.88 11.55 0.60
N ILE A 58 -1.55 12.36 1.61
CA ILE A 58 -2.52 13.21 2.28
C ILE A 58 -2.83 14.40 1.37
N SER A 59 -4.11 14.57 1.02
CA SER A 59 -4.58 15.65 0.11
C SER A 59 -5.64 16.55 0.71
N ASP A 60 -6.24 16.12 1.82
CA ASP A 60 -7.37 16.76 2.50
C ASP A 60 -7.17 16.60 4.02
N SER A 61 -8.17 16.98 4.81
CA SER A 61 -8.13 16.82 6.26
C SER A 61 -7.82 15.39 6.72
N PHE A 62 -6.97 15.30 7.74
CA PHE A 62 -6.36 14.05 8.18
C PHE A 62 -6.15 14.03 9.68
N TYR A 63 -5.99 12.84 10.21
CA TYR A 63 -5.58 12.62 11.59
C TYR A 63 -4.10 12.28 11.65
N TYR A 64 -3.39 12.85 12.61
CA TYR A 64 -1.96 12.57 12.82
C TYR A 64 -1.65 12.35 14.30
N CYS A 65 -0.57 11.63 14.56
CA CYS A 65 -0.03 11.51 15.91
C CYS A 65 0.99 12.62 16.18
N THR A 66 0.87 13.28 17.33
CA THR A 66 1.86 14.30 17.76
C THR A 66 3.15 13.68 18.32
N GLN A 67 3.14 12.38 18.63
CA GLN A 67 4.26 11.67 19.27
C GLN A 67 5.10 10.85 18.29
N CYS A 68 4.59 10.54 17.10
CA CYS A 68 5.29 9.76 16.10
C CYS A 68 4.80 10.06 14.68
N ASP A 69 5.58 9.63 13.68
CA ASP A 69 5.28 9.84 12.25
C ASP A 69 4.17 8.89 11.75
N PHE A 70 2.93 9.15 12.18
CA PHE A 70 1.74 8.37 11.84
C PHE A 70 0.57 9.26 11.39
N PHE A 71 0.02 8.97 10.20
CA PHE A 71 -1.00 9.76 9.54
C PHE A 71 -2.11 8.88 8.96
N LEU A 72 -3.36 9.33 9.05
CA LEU A 72 -4.50 8.66 8.43
C LEU A 72 -5.43 9.69 7.79
N HIS A 73 -5.93 9.41 6.58
CA HIS A 73 -7.08 10.15 6.06
C HIS A 73 -8.28 9.99 7.00
N LYS A 74 -9.16 10.99 7.06
CA LYS A 74 -10.43 10.91 7.81
C LYS A 74 -11.22 9.63 7.48
N VAL A 75 -11.36 9.33 6.19
CA VAL A 75 -12.02 8.11 5.72
C VAL A 75 -11.31 6.81 6.13
N CYS A 76 -9.98 6.85 6.34
CA CYS A 76 -9.21 5.68 6.78
C CYS A 76 -9.34 5.45 8.29
N VAL A 77 -9.57 6.50 9.07
CA VAL A 77 -9.87 6.44 10.51
C VAL A 77 -11.26 5.86 10.76
N GLU A 78 -12.22 6.20 9.91
CA GLU A 78 -13.62 5.77 10.04
C GLU A 78 -13.89 4.38 9.46
N LEU A 79 -12.84 3.68 8.98
CA LEU A 79 -13.00 2.34 8.41
C LEU A 79 -13.66 1.40 9.42
N PRO A 80 -14.57 0.53 8.97
CA PRO A 80 -15.22 -0.38 9.88
C PRO A 80 -14.25 -1.45 10.38
N LYS A 81 -14.36 -1.79 11.67
CA LYS A 81 -13.56 -2.87 12.26
C LYS A 81 -13.82 -4.21 11.60
N VAL A 82 -15.06 -4.43 11.16
CA VAL A 82 -15.51 -5.66 10.52
C VAL A 82 -16.22 -5.30 9.23
N LYS A 83 -15.79 -5.87 8.11
CA LYS A 83 -16.37 -5.60 6.80
C LYS A 83 -16.91 -6.88 6.17
N GLN A 84 -18.16 -6.83 5.73
CA GLN A 84 -18.72 -7.88 4.89
C GLN A 84 -18.24 -7.71 3.45
N VAL A 85 -17.63 -8.76 2.89
CA VAL A 85 -17.15 -8.75 1.50
C VAL A 85 -17.82 -9.90 0.76
N TRP A 86 -18.89 -9.57 0.04
CA TRP A 86 -19.86 -10.53 -0.49
C TRP A 86 -19.27 -11.46 -1.56
N HIS A 87 -18.20 -11.01 -2.21
CA HIS A 87 -17.48 -11.77 -3.24
C HIS A 87 -16.27 -12.54 -2.67
N HIS A 88 -16.06 -12.53 -1.35
CA HIS A 88 -15.09 -13.40 -0.72
C HIS A 88 -15.67 -14.80 -0.59
N ARG A 89 -14.93 -15.82 -1.04
CA ARG A 89 -15.41 -17.22 -1.10
C ARG A 89 -16.02 -17.71 0.21
N CYS A 90 -15.41 -17.35 1.34
CA CYS A 90 -15.84 -17.83 2.66
C CYS A 90 -17.14 -17.17 3.14
N GLN A 91 -17.61 -16.08 2.51
CA GLN A 91 -18.78 -15.28 2.93
C GLN A 91 -18.76 -14.79 4.40
N SER A 92 -17.69 -15.06 5.14
CA SER A 92 -17.47 -14.59 6.50
C SER A 92 -16.89 -13.19 6.51
N SER A 93 -17.18 -12.45 7.59
CA SER A 93 -16.73 -11.07 7.79
C SER A 93 -15.20 -10.99 7.83
N LEU A 94 -14.65 -9.90 7.30
CA LEU A 94 -13.23 -9.62 7.38
C LEU A 94 -12.96 -8.61 8.48
N VAL A 95 -11.92 -8.83 9.28
CA VAL A 95 -11.53 -7.96 10.38
C VAL A 95 -10.40 -7.03 9.94
N LEU A 96 -10.48 -5.76 10.29
CA LEU A 96 -9.43 -4.78 10.06
C LEU A 96 -8.20 -5.13 10.90
N THR A 97 -7.05 -5.18 10.24
CA THR A 97 -5.74 -5.49 10.82
C THR A 97 -4.73 -4.46 10.36
N SER A 98 -3.71 -4.21 11.20
CA SER A 98 -2.66 -3.23 10.94
C SER A 98 -1.33 -3.73 11.54
N ASN A 99 -0.21 -3.12 11.14
CA ASN A 99 1.13 -3.31 11.72
C ASN A 99 1.73 -4.73 11.63
N GLU A 100 0.96 -5.69 11.14
CA GLU A 100 1.39 -7.06 10.90
C GLU A 100 1.77 -7.26 9.44
N LEU A 101 2.88 -7.97 9.21
CA LEU A 101 3.30 -8.26 7.84
C LEU A 101 2.35 -9.26 7.17
N PHE A 102 1.83 -8.90 5.99
CA PHE A 102 1.04 -9.81 5.17
C PHE A 102 1.37 -9.72 3.69
N ARG A 103 0.97 -10.76 2.94
CA ARG A 103 0.92 -10.73 1.48
C ARG A 103 -0.54 -10.63 1.06
N CYS A 104 -0.90 -9.57 0.34
CA CYS A 104 -2.25 -9.39 -0.17
C CYS A 104 -2.60 -10.49 -1.17
N VAL A 105 -3.76 -11.13 -1.03
CA VAL A 105 -4.18 -12.20 -1.94
C VAL A 105 -4.63 -11.71 -3.32
N ALA A 106 -4.97 -10.42 -3.45
CA ALA A 106 -5.43 -9.84 -4.71
C ALA A 106 -4.26 -9.31 -5.55
N CYS A 107 -3.48 -8.36 -5.03
CA CYS A 107 -2.33 -7.81 -5.77
C CYS A 107 -1.04 -8.63 -5.57
N GLY A 108 -0.96 -9.49 -4.56
CA GLY A 108 0.25 -10.28 -4.30
C GLY A 108 1.39 -9.50 -3.64
N TYR A 109 1.23 -8.20 -3.41
CA TYR A 109 2.20 -7.37 -2.71
C TYR A 109 2.24 -7.65 -1.22
N TRP A 110 3.42 -7.50 -0.65
CA TRP A 110 3.64 -7.53 0.79
C TRP A 110 3.46 -6.15 1.38
N SER A 111 2.79 -6.02 2.53
CA SER A 111 2.57 -4.73 3.19
C SER A 111 2.41 -4.89 4.70
N LYS A 112 2.64 -3.81 5.45
CA LYS A 112 2.28 -3.64 6.86
C LYS A 112 1.16 -2.61 7.10
N ALA A 113 0.68 -1.97 6.04
CA ALA A 113 -0.44 -1.03 6.07
C ALA A 113 -1.75 -1.76 6.42
N PHE A 114 -2.87 -1.04 6.43
CA PHE A 114 -4.14 -1.66 6.80
C PHE A 114 -4.56 -2.76 5.82
N ALA A 115 -5.13 -3.83 6.39
CA ALA A 115 -5.63 -4.97 5.66
C ALA A 115 -6.90 -5.51 6.31
N TYR A 116 -7.75 -6.10 5.50
CA TYR A 116 -8.87 -6.90 5.97
C TYR A 116 -8.50 -8.38 5.92
N LYS A 117 -8.61 -9.05 7.06
CA LYS A 117 -8.30 -10.47 7.27
C LYS A 117 -9.59 -11.27 7.41
N CYS A 118 -9.75 -12.32 6.62
CA CYS A 118 -10.80 -13.30 6.86
C CYS A 118 -10.38 -14.23 8.01
N GLU A 119 -11.20 -14.37 9.05
CA GLU A 119 -10.87 -15.25 10.18
C GLU A 119 -11.00 -16.74 9.85
N GLU A 120 -11.73 -17.12 8.81
CA GLU A 120 -11.89 -18.51 8.43
C GLU A 120 -10.67 -19.02 7.63
N CYS A 121 -10.39 -18.39 6.48
CA CYS A 121 -9.28 -18.82 5.61
C CYS A 121 -7.94 -18.13 5.92
N LYS A 122 -7.90 -17.22 6.90
CA LYS A 122 -6.73 -16.44 7.33
C LYS A 122 -6.07 -15.58 6.23
N LYS A 123 -6.71 -15.46 5.06
CA LYS A 123 -6.24 -14.63 3.94
C LYS A 123 -6.45 -13.15 4.24
N ARG A 124 -5.52 -12.32 3.74
CA ARG A 124 -5.54 -10.87 3.93
C ARG A 124 -5.59 -10.15 2.60
N THR A 125 -6.38 -9.09 2.54
CA THR A 125 -6.49 -8.19 1.39
C THR A 125 -6.12 -6.79 1.86
N CYS A 126 -5.15 -6.14 1.20
CA CYS A 126 -4.77 -4.78 1.56
C CYS A 126 -5.91 -3.80 1.29
N LEU A 127 -5.93 -2.69 2.02
CA LEU A 127 -6.98 -1.68 1.91
C LEU A 127 -7.16 -1.18 0.47
N ARG A 128 -6.08 -0.96 -0.28
CA ARG A 128 -6.16 -0.54 -1.70
C ARG A 128 -6.90 -1.55 -2.59
N CYS A 129 -6.68 -2.84 -2.38
CA CYS A 129 -7.43 -3.88 -3.09
C CYS A 129 -8.89 -3.98 -2.64
N ILE A 130 -9.20 -3.61 -1.39
CA ILE A 130 -10.58 -3.48 -0.92
C ILE A 130 -11.25 -2.27 -1.56
N ILE A 131 -10.58 -1.11 -1.58
CA ILE A 131 -11.06 0.11 -2.25
C ILE A 131 -11.33 -0.16 -3.73
N ALA A 132 -10.42 -0.86 -4.43
CA ALA A 132 -10.59 -1.26 -5.82
C ALA A 132 -11.88 -2.07 -6.09
N ARG A 133 -12.40 -2.76 -5.07
CA ARG A 133 -13.59 -3.60 -5.15
C ARG A 133 -14.87 -2.85 -4.78
N THR A 134 -14.76 -1.65 -4.24
CA THR A 134 -15.89 -0.77 -3.99
C THR A 134 -16.37 -0.17 -5.32
N PRO A 135 -17.69 -0.16 -5.61
CA PRO A 135 -18.21 0.53 -6.78
C PRO A 135 -17.78 2.01 -6.76
N GLY A 136 -17.29 2.52 -7.88
CA GLY A 136 -16.85 3.92 -7.94
C GLY A 136 -15.43 4.17 -7.45
N ALA A 137 -14.58 3.14 -7.33
CA ALA A 137 -13.18 3.32 -6.97
C ALA A 137 -12.48 4.25 -7.97
N HIS A 138 -11.76 5.26 -7.48
CA HIS A 138 -10.96 6.13 -8.34
C HIS A 138 -9.52 5.64 -8.34
N THR A 139 -8.84 5.80 -9.48
CA THR A 139 -7.40 5.55 -9.52
C THR A 139 -6.67 6.74 -8.93
N CYS A 140 -5.51 6.46 -8.37
CA CYS A 140 -4.68 7.48 -7.77
C CYS A 140 -3.81 8.22 -8.78
N VAL A 141 -3.82 7.81 -10.07
CA VAL A 141 -2.94 8.33 -11.13
C VAL A 141 -3.80 8.91 -12.25
N GLY A 142 -4.09 10.21 -12.19
CA GLY A 142 -4.56 11.07 -13.30
C GLY A 142 -5.90 10.74 -13.98
N HIS A 143 -6.40 9.51 -13.85
CA HIS A 143 -7.65 9.09 -14.46
C HIS A 143 -8.84 9.47 -13.58
N LYS A 144 -9.66 10.38 -14.10
CA LYS A 144 -10.73 11.07 -13.36
C LYS A 144 -12.02 10.26 -13.21
N HIS A 145 -12.22 9.23 -14.02
CA HIS A 145 -13.45 8.44 -13.98
C HIS A 145 -13.34 7.28 -12.99
N PRO A 146 -14.47 6.88 -12.38
CA PRO A 146 -14.51 5.69 -11.56
C PRO A 146 -14.23 4.43 -12.38
N VAL A 147 -13.52 3.49 -11.76
CA VAL A 147 -13.28 2.15 -12.29
C VAL A 147 -14.11 1.11 -11.55
N PHE A 148 -14.52 0.07 -12.28
CA PHE A 148 -15.33 -1.02 -11.78
C PHE A 148 -14.67 -2.35 -12.07
N LEU A 149 -14.81 -3.31 -11.16
CA LEU A 149 -14.25 -4.64 -11.34
C LEU A 149 -15.11 -5.49 -12.28
N TYR A 150 -14.51 -6.01 -13.35
CA TYR A 150 -15.11 -6.98 -14.27
C TYR A 150 -14.38 -8.32 -14.19
N ASN A 151 -14.89 -9.23 -13.33
CA ASN A 151 -14.24 -10.52 -13.05
C ASN A 151 -14.08 -11.44 -14.26
N GLU A 152 -15.03 -11.41 -15.20
CA GLU A 152 -15.03 -12.28 -16.39
C GLU A 152 -14.37 -11.66 -17.61
N TYR A 153 -14.08 -10.35 -17.56
CA TYR A 153 -13.40 -9.69 -18.66
C TYR A 153 -11.94 -10.14 -18.76
N ARG A 154 -11.47 -10.29 -19.99
CA ARG A 154 -10.06 -10.53 -20.33
C ARG A 154 -9.57 -9.40 -21.23
N GLY A 155 -8.46 -8.78 -20.88
CA GLY A 155 -7.91 -7.68 -21.65
C GLY A 155 -6.50 -7.30 -21.24
N GLY A 156 -6.08 -6.12 -21.71
CA GLY A 156 -4.81 -5.49 -21.38
C GLY A 156 -4.86 -4.71 -20.08
N CYS A 157 -3.69 -4.43 -19.50
CA CYS A 157 -3.52 -3.43 -18.46
C CYS A 157 -2.70 -2.28 -19.02
N VAL A 158 -3.27 -1.06 -19.01
CA VAL A 158 -2.61 0.12 -19.59
C VAL A 158 -1.32 0.51 -18.86
N ALA A 159 -1.23 0.20 -17.57
CA ALA A 159 -0.08 0.56 -16.75
C ALA A 159 1.15 -0.31 -17.01
N CYS A 160 0.98 -1.60 -17.27
CA CYS A 160 2.09 -2.55 -17.39
C CYS A 160 2.17 -3.27 -18.76
N GLY A 161 1.24 -3.00 -19.67
CA GLY A 161 1.21 -3.56 -21.02
C GLY A 161 0.88 -5.05 -21.10
N LYS A 162 0.63 -5.72 -19.97
CA LYS A 162 0.29 -7.15 -19.95
C LYS A 162 -1.12 -7.37 -20.51
N ASN A 163 -1.24 -8.40 -21.36
CA ASN A 163 -2.46 -8.77 -22.04
C ASN A 163 -3.06 -10.08 -21.49
N ASN A 164 -4.32 -10.35 -21.88
CA ASN A 164 -5.07 -11.55 -21.51
C ASN A 164 -5.21 -11.77 -19.99
N ILE A 165 -5.29 -10.67 -19.23
CA ILE A 165 -5.51 -10.71 -17.78
C ILE A 165 -7.00 -10.89 -17.52
N LYS A 166 -7.36 -11.92 -16.76
CA LYS A 166 -8.74 -12.11 -16.28
C LYS A 166 -8.98 -11.25 -15.04
N GLY A 167 -10.11 -10.54 -15.01
CA GLY A 167 -10.52 -9.77 -13.83
C GLY A 167 -9.80 -8.43 -13.75
N LEU A 168 -10.24 -7.47 -14.57
CA LEU A 168 -9.66 -6.11 -14.64
C LEU A 168 -10.61 -5.07 -14.05
N LEU A 169 -10.02 -4.00 -13.52
CA LEU A 169 -10.71 -2.77 -13.14
C LEU A 169 -10.81 -1.91 -14.39
N ARG A 170 -12.03 -1.58 -14.83
CA ARG A 170 -12.26 -0.84 -16.06
C ARG A 170 -13.06 0.42 -15.83
N CYS A 171 -12.70 1.47 -16.57
CA CYS A 171 -13.55 2.61 -16.78
C CYS A 171 -14.68 2.24 -17.76
N LYS A 172 -15.86 2.82 -17.57
CA LYS A 172 -16.96 2.71 -18.54
C LYS A 172 -16.88 3.76 -19.65
N ASP A 173 -16.30 4.91 -19.33
CA ASP A 173 -16.29 6.10 -20.20
C ASP A 173 -15.05 6.17 -21.10
N CYS A 174 -14.03 5.36 -20.83
CA CYS A 174 -12.76 5.34 -21.57
C CYS A 174 -12.24 3.92 -21.73
N ASP A 175 -11.37 3.69 -22.71
CA ASP A 175 -10.61 2.43 -22.82
C ASP A 175 -9.45 2.38 -21.81
N PHE A 176 -9.81 2.47 -20.53
CA PHE A 176 -8.88 2.43 -19.41
C PHE A 176 -9.13 1.16 -18.61
N SER A 177 -8.08 0.36 -18.44
CA SER A 177 -8.15 -0.89 -17.69
C SER A 177 -6.87 -1.19 -16.93
N LEU A 178 -7.02 -1.61 -15.67
CA LEU A 178 -5.92 -1.91 -14.76
C LEU A 178 -6.10 -3.28 -14.10
N ASP A 179 -4.98 -3.98 -13.94
CA ASP A 179 -4.92 -5.13 -13.05
C ASP A 179 -4.80 -4.70 -11.57
N TYR A 180 -5.05 -5.64 -10.65
CA TYR A 180 -4.94 -5.38 -9.22
C TYR A 180 -3.55 -4.95 -8.76
N LYS A 181 -2.50 -5.41 -9.44
CA LYS A 181 -1.12 -5.05 -9.10
C LYS A 181 -0.89 -3.57 -9.40
N CYS A 182 -1.20 -3.17 -10.62
CA CYS A 182 -1.00 -1.81 -11.11
C CYS A 182 -1.89 -0.81 -10.37
N PHE A 183 -3.16 -1.16 -10.10
CA PHE A 183 -4.03 -0.33 -9.27
C PHE A 183 -3.48 -0.17 -7.83
N SER A 184 -2.82 -1.20 -7.30
CA SER A 184 -2.24 -1.19 -5.96
C SER A 184 -0.79 -0.72 -5.92
N LEU A 185 -0.31 0.00 -6.94
CA LEU A 185 0.99 0.66 -6.87
C LEU A 185 0.90 1.87 -5.92
N PRO A 186 1.94 2.16 -5.13
CA PRO A 186 1.95 3.37 -4.30
C PRO A 186 2.11 4.60 -5.20
N ILE A 187 1.45 5.72 -4.88
CA ILE A 187 1.63 6.93 -5.69
C ILE A 187 3.07 7.41 -5.58
N THR A 188 3.62 7.42 -4.36
CA THR A 188 5.00 7.83 -4.12
C THR A 188 5.81 6.69 -3.53
N SER A 189 7.08 6.63 -3.87
CA SER A 189 7.98 5.62 -3.32
C SER A 189 9.39 6.17 -3.19
N GLN A 190 10.04 5.85 -2.07
CA GLN A 190 11.44 6.19 -1.87
C GLN A 190 12.33 5.10 -2.47
N HIS A 191 13.25 5.50 -3.35
CA HIS A 191 14.30 4.61 -3.84
C HIS A 191 15.63 4.93 -3.16
N LYS A 192 16.62 4.03 -3.23
CA LYS A 192 17.96 4.29 -2.64
C LYS A 192 18.82 5.24 -3.47
N SER A 193 18.51 5.34 -4.77
CA SER A 193 19.24 6.19 -5.71
C SER A 193 18.80 7.64 -5.65
N ASP A 194 17.74 7.95 -4.91
CA ASP A 194 17.18 9.29 -4.80
C ASP A 194 16.80 9.56 -3.35
N GLU A 195 17.14 10.74 -2.83
CA GLU A 195 16.73 11.17 -1.50
C GLU A 195 15.24 11.51 -1.48
N HIS A 196 14.72 12.02 -2.60
CA HIS A 196 13.34 12.43 -2.76
C HIS A 196 12.43 11.23 -3.09
N LEU A 197 11.13 11.41 -2.83
CA LEU A 197 10.12 10.46 -3.26
C LEU A 197 9.92 10.55 -4.77
N LEU A 198 9.95 9.41 -5.45
CA LEU A 198 9.52 9.34 -6.84
C LEU A 198 8.00 9.17 -6.89
N SER A 199 7.36 9.87 -7.81
CA SER A 199 5.92 9.84 -8.06
C SER A 199 5.57 8.98 -9.26
N LEU A 200 4.56 8.14 -9.13
CA LEU A 200 4.04 7.29 -10.18
C LEU A 200 3.31 8.14 -11.22
N THR A 201 3.78 8.09 -12.46
CA THR A 201 3.25 8.85 -13.58
C THR A 201 3.15 7.97 -14.84
N TYR A 202 2.49 8.52 -15.86
CA TYR A 202 2.24 7.90 -17.15
C TYR A 202 2.48 8.87 -18.32
N HIS A 203 2.84 10.12 -18.03
CA HIS A 203 3.18 11.15 -19.02
C HIS A 203 4.54 11.77 -18.69
N ASP A 204 5.37 11.92 -19.73
CA ASP A 204 6.47 12.89 -19.76
C ASP A 204 5.86 14.20 -20.29
N ASP A 205 5.60 15.17 -19.43
CA ASP A 205 5.15 16.50 -19.87
C ASP A 205 6.27 17.28 -20.58
N ASN A 206 7.52 16.80 -20.49
CA ASN A 206 8.67 17.37 -21.17
C ASN A 206 8.92 16.67 -22.51
N SER A 207 8.44 17.26 -23.60
CA SER A 207 8.77 16.88 -24.98
C SER A 207 10.27 16.99 -25.35
N TYR A 208 11.13 17.34 -24.37
CA TYR A 208 12.58 17.51 -24.52
C TYR A 208 13.41 16.43 -23.80
N SER A 209 12.84 15.59 -22.93
CA SER A 209 13.55 14.46 -22.32
C SER A 209 13.45 13.23 -23.23
N GLU A 210 14.33 13.14 -24.24
CA GLU A 210 14.52 11.93 -25.04
C GLU A 210 15.05 10.71 -24.21
N SER A 211 15.18 10.84 -22.89
CA SER A 211 15.60 9.77 -21.99
C SER A 211 14.45 8.80 -21.71
N TYR A 212 14.10 7.99 -22.71
CA TYR A 212 13.35 6.75 -22.54
C TYR A 212 14.19 5.67 -21.85
N PHE A 213 14.95 6.03 -20.83
CA PHE A 213 15.81 5.13 -20.09
C PHE A 213 15.41 5.17 -18.62
N CYS A 214 15.68 4.06 -17.94
CA CYS A 214 15.52 3.94 -16.51
C CYS A 214 16.85 4.27 -15.84
N ASP A 215 16.91 5.31 -15.02
CA ASP A 215 18.14 5.76 -14.35
C ASP A 215 18.68 4.75 -13.33
N ILE A 216 17.90 3.72 -12.98
CA ILE A 216 18.31 2.66 -12.04
C ILE A 216 19.01 1.51 -12.75
N CYS A 217 18.52 1.09 -13.92
CA CYS A 217 19.03 -0.09 -14.61
C CYS A 217 19.62 0.21 -15.99
N GLU A 218 19.60 1.48 -16.40
CA GLU A 218 20.12 1.99 -17.68
C GLU A 218 19.50 1.31 -18.92
N GLU A 219 18.37 0.61 -18.73
CA GLU A 219 17.62 -0.02 -19.81
C GLU A 219 16.53 0.92 -20.33
N ARG A 220 16.13 0.72 -21.60
CA ARG A 220 15.02 1.46 -22.20
C ARG A 220 13.71 1.23 -21.46
N ARG A 221 12.94 2.30 -21.31
CA ARG A 221 11.57 2.37 -20.82
C ARG A 221 10.62 2.48 -22.00
N ASP A 222 9.44 1.88 -21.85
CA ASP A 222 8.33 2.13 -22.75
C ASP A 222 7.61 3.42 -22.29
N PRO A 223 7.53 4.46 -23.12
CA PRO A 223 6.87 5.72 -22.76
C PRO A 223 5.36 5.58 -22.54
N ASN A 224 4.74 4.52 -23.05
CA ASN A 224 3.30 4.28 -22.91
C ASN A 224 2.95 3.54 -21.60
N LEU A 225 3.96 3.08 -20.86
CA LEU A 225 3.78 2.35 -19.61
C LEU A 225 4.07 3.26 -18.42
N TRP A 226 3.46 2.91 -17.28
CA TRP A 226 3.66 3.65 -16.04
C TRP A 226 5.09 3.54 -15.53
N PHE A 227 5.55 4.60 -14.89
CA PHE A 227 6.90 4.72 -14.35
C PHE A 227 6.94 5.68 -13.18
N TYR A 228 8.04 5.65 -12.43
CA TYR A 228 8.27 6.57 -11.33
C TYR A 228 9.16 7.70 -11.81
N HIS A 229 8.81 8.93 -11.44
CA HIS A 229 9.56 10.13 -11.77
C HIS A 229 9.71 11.04 -10.55
N CYS A 230 10.92 11.53 -10.32
CA CYS A 230 11.17 12.63 -9.39
C CYS A 230 11.43 13.91 -10.19
N ALA A 231 10.56 14.91 -10.08
CA ALA A 231 10.73 16.18 -10.77
C ALA A 231 11.93 17.00 -10.24
N THR A 232 12.29 16.81 -8.96
CA THR A 232 13.41 17.54 -8.34
C THR A 232 14.77 17.04 -8.83
N CYS A 233 14.93 15.72 -8.93
CA CYS A 233 16.16 15.07 -9.37
C CYS A 233 16.16 14.72 -10.86
N ASP A 234 15.06 14.98 -11.57
CA ASP A 234 14.81 14.53 -12.94
C ASP A 234 15.03 13.02 -13.15
N THR A 235 14.80 12.23 -12.09
CA THR A 235 15.07 10.79 -12.09
C THR A 235 13.84 10.02 -12.52
N SER A 236 13.95 9.27 -13.62
CA SER A 236 12.92 8.41 -14.21
C SER A 236 13.30 6.94 -14.12
N ALA A 237 12.42 6.12 -13.58
CA ALA A 237 12.70 4.70 -13.38
C ALA A 237 11.49 3.80 -13.64
N HIS A 238 11.75 2.59 -14.14
CA HIS A 238 10.68 1.60 -14.29
C HIS A 238 10.01 1.32 -12.93
N VAL A 239 8.71 1.04 -12.96
CA VAL A 239 7.97 0.54 -11.78
C VAL A 239 8.70 -0.63 -11.14
N LYS A 240 9.15 -1.62 -11.93
CA LYS A 240 9.87 -2.80 -11.40
C LYS A 240 11.15 -2.44 -10.64
N CYS A 241 11.84 -1.36 -11.02
CA CYS A 241 13.12 -0.97 -10.44
C CYS A 241 12.94 -0.19 -9.13
N VAL A 242 11.93 0.67 -9.05
CA VAL A 242 11.62 1.42 -7.81
C VAL A 242 10.93 0.54 -6.77
N ILE A 243 9.92 -0.20 -7.21
CA ILE A 243 9.09 -1.05 -6.34
C ILE A 243 9.90 -2.31 -5.97
N GLY A 244 10.65 -2.91 -6.89
CA GLY A 244 11.34 -4.16 -6.60
C GLY A 244 10.37 -5.26 -6.15
N ARG A 245 10.87 -6.29 -5.45
CA ARG A 245 10.03 -7.42 -4.98
C ARG A 245 9.28 -7.16 -3.65
N HIS A 246 9.64 -6.13 -2.88
CA HIS A 246 9.24 -5.96 -1.48
C HIS A 246 8.97 -4.49 -1.05
N SER A 247 8.18 -3.75 -1.82
CA SER A 247 8.18 -2.26 -1.82
C SER A 247 7.43 -1.56 -0.70
N PHE A 248 6.50 -2.23 -0.01
CA PHE A 248 5.65 -1.57 0.99
C PHE A 248 6.17 -1.77 2.41
N PHE A 249 7.49 -1.78 2.55
CA PHE A 249 8.18 -1.86 3.83
C PHE A 249 8.97 -0.58 4.06
N LYS A 250 8.67 0.13 5.14
CA LYS A 250 9.60 1.12 5.71
C LYS A 250 10.77 0.34 6.34
N PRO A 251 12.05 0.60 5.98
CA PRO A 251 13.21 0.02 6.67
C PRO A 251 13.17 0.31 8.19
N GLY A 252 13.75 -0.56 9.02
CA GLY A 252 13.74 -0.42 10.49
C GLY A 252 12.50 -1.00 11.18
N ASN A 253 11.51 -1.46 10.41
CA ASN A 253 10.36 -2.18 10.91
C ASN A 253 10.76 -3.50 11.59
N ILE A 254 10.45 -3.65 12.87
CA ILE A 254 10.61 -4.93 13.59
C ILE A 254 9.52 -5.91 13.11
N ILE A 255 9.91 -7.16 12.89
CA ILE A 255 9.07 -8.28 12.48
C ILE A 255 9.36 -9.44 13.43
N GLU A 256 8.35 -9.82 14.17
CA GLU A 256 8.35 -11.07 14.91
C GLU A 256 8.18 -12.23 13.92
N VAL A 257 9.18 -13.10 13.86
CA VAL A 257 9.10 -14.36 13.13
C VAL A 257 8.76 -15.49 14.09
N ARG A 258 8.29 -16.61 13.56
CA ARG A 258 8.00 -17.77 14.41
C ARG A 258 9.28 -18.27 15.08
N LYS A 259 9.18 -18.69 16.33
CA LYS A 259 10.31 -19.13 17.17
C LYS A 259 11.05 -20.35 16.61
N ASP A 260 10.40 -21.18 15.80
CA ASP A 260 11.02 -22.31 15.10
C ASP A 260 11.97 -21.88 13.96
N ILE A 261 11.83 -20.65 13.48
CA ILE A 261 12.68 -20.08 12.42
C ILE A 261 13.83 -19.28 13.04
N HIS A 262 13.51 -18.43 14.01
CA HIS A 262 14.50 -17.68 14.76
C HIS A 262 13.94 -17.19 16.09
N GLU A 263 14.75 -17.22 17.15
CA GLU A 263 14.32 -16.88 18.51
C GLU A 263 14.19 -15.37 18.75
N HIS A 264 14.92 -14.56 18.00
CA HIS A 264 14.93 -13.09 18.14
C HIS A 264 13.99 -12.40 17.13
N PRO A 265 13.43 -11.23 17.49
CA PRO A 265 12.77 -10.36 16.52
C PRO A 265 13.74 -9.96 15.42
N LEU A 266 13.27 -9.99 14.16
CA LEU A 266 14.07 -9.59 13.02
C LEU A 266 13.65 -8.19 12.58
N ILE A 267 14.59 -7.34 12.21
CA ILE A 267 14.31 -6.04 11.60
C ILE A 267 14.34 -6.15 10.08
N VAL A 268 13.47 -5.40 9.41
CA VAL A 268 13.54 -5.24 7.97
C VAL A 268 14.69 -4.31 7.63
N VAL A 269 15.69 -4.86 6.96
CA VAL A 269 16.88 -4.13 6.52
C VAL A 269 16.98 -4.14 5.01
N LYS A 270 17.40 -3.01 4.45
CA LYS A 270 17.71 -2.89 3.03
C LYS A 270 19.18 -3.25 2.85
N LYS A 271 19.48 -4.37 2.19
CA LYS A 271 20.85 -4.81 1.93
C LYS A 271 21.28 -4.27 0.58
N ILE A 272 22.00 -3.15 0.60
CA ILE A 272 22.29 -2.35 -0.60
C ILE A 272 23.66 -2.67 -1.19
N TYR A 273 24.63 -3.06 -0.37
CA TYR A 273 26.05 -3.15 -0.75
C TYR A 273 26.67 -4.55 -0.56
N TYR A 274 25.97 -5.43 0.13
CA TYR A 274 26.38 -6.81 0.38
C TYR A 274 25.14 -7.67 0.23
N TYR A 275 25.22 -8.75 -0.56
CA TYR A 275 24.11 -9.67 -0.82
C TYR A 275 24.31 -10.93 0.03
N PRO A 276 23.99 -10.89 1.34
CA PRO A 276 24.17 -12.04 2.20
C PRO A 276 23.26 -13.17 1.75
N ASN A 277 23.74 -14.40 1.87
CA ASN A 277 22.93 -15.57 1.60
C ASN A 277 21.85 -15.70 2.67
N CYS A 278 20.63 -16.01 2.22
CA CYS A 278 19.52 -16.31 3.10
C CYS A 278 19.81 -17.57 3.90
N GLY A 279 19.74 -17.50 5.23
CA GLY A 279 19.99 -18.62 6.13
C GLY A 279 19.04 -19.80 5.96
N LYS A 280 17.93 -19.64 5.23
CA LYS A 280 16.97 -20.72 4.95
C LYS A 280 17.14 -21.36 3.56
N CYS A 281 17.24 -20.57 2.49
CA CYS A 281 17.30 -21.11 1.13
C CYS A 281 18.68 -21.02 0.47
N GLY A 282 19.67 -20.39 1.12
CA GLY A 282 21.03 -20.24 0.59
C GLY A 282 21.19 -19.20 -0.51
N GLU A 283 20.10 -18.73 -1.12
CA GLU A 283 20.14 -17.74 -2.20
C GLU A 283 20.45 -16.32 -1.68
N PRO A 284 21.09 -15.46 -2.48
CA PRO A 284 21.45 -14.11 -2.07
C PRO A 284 20.21 -13.24 -1.81
N CYS A 285 20.28 -12.42 -0.77
CA CYS A 285 19.29 -11.38 -0.47
C CYS A 285 19.62 -10.10 -1.25
N PHE A 286 19.04 -9.95 -2.44
CA PHE A 286 19.32 -8.83 -3.35
C PHE A 286 18.71 -7.47 -2.95
N ASP A 287 17.73 -7.45 -2.03
CA ASP A 287 16.97 -6.24 -1.66
C ASP A 287 16.70 -6.16 -0.14
N LEU A 288 15.43 -6.32 0.26
CA LEU A 288 15.01 -6.35 1.66
C LEU A 288 15.20 -7.76 2.23
N ALA A 289 15.80 -7.81 3.41
CA ALA A 289 15.94 -9.00 4.20
C ALA A 289 15.44 -8.76 5.63
N LEU A 290 15.13 -9.85 6.32
CA LEU A 290 14.93 -9.83 7.76
C LEU A 290 16.26 -10.14 8.41
N GLU A 291 16.76 -9.24 9.24
CA GLU A 291 18.03 -9.38 9.94
C GLU A 291 17.82 -9.37 11.46
N CYS A 292 18.48 -10.29 12.15
CA CYS A 292 18.57 -10.28 13.60
C CYS A 292 19.70 -9.34 14.04
N THR A 293 19.37 -8.36 14.86
CA THR A 293 20.36 -7.43 15.44
C THR A 293 21.30 -8.10 16.45
N GLY A 294 20.93 -9.26 17.00
CA GLY A 294 21.70 -9.95 18.04
C GLY A 294 22.65 -11.04 17.55
N CYS A 295 22.46 -11.59 16.34
CA CYS A 295 23.23 -12.77 15.91
C CYS A 295 23.51 -12.87 14.40
N ASN A 296 23.44 -11.75 13.67
CA ASN A 296 23.72 -11.67 12.22
C ASN A 296 22.93 -12.66 11.34
N PHE A 297 21.80 -13.17 11.84
CA PHE A 297 20.93 -14.07 11.08
C PHE A 297 20.13 -13.29 10.05
N ILE A 298 20.16 -13.70 8.79
CA ILE A 298 19.52 -12.99 7.68
C ILE A 298 18.70 -13.96 6.82
N ILE A 299 17.45 -13.62 6.53
CA ILE A 299 16.58 -14.38 5.64
C ILE A 299 15.79 -13.48 4.69
N HIS A 300 15.37 -14.00 3.53
CA HIS A 300 14.41 -13.27 2.68
C HIS A 300 13.11 -13.03 3.42
N LEU A 301 12.39 -11.96 3.10
CA LEU A 301 11.04 -11.68 3.61
C LEU A 301 10.01 -12.79 3.35
N ALA A 302 10.19 -13.56 2.28
CA ALA A 302 9.27 -14.64 1.89
C ALA A 302 9.64 -16.00 2.51
N CYS A 303 10.89 -16.15 2.97
CA CYS A 303 11.38 -17.37 3.61
C CYS A 303 10.86 -17.67 5.02
N PRO A 304 10.31 -16.76 5.85
CA PRO A 304 9.81 -17.10 7.18
C PRO A 304 8.46 -17.85 7.13
N ARG A 305 8.02 -18.28 5.94
CA ARG A 305 6.79 -19.06 5.74
C ARG A 305 7.09 -20.49 5.36
#